data_AF-A0A957VT11-F1
#
_entry.id   AF-A0A957VT11-F1
#
_cell.length_a   1.000
_cell.length_b   1.000
_cell.length_c   1.000
_cell.angle_alpha   90.00
_cell.angle_beta   90.00
_cell.angle_gamma   90.00
#
_symmetry.space_group_name_H-M   'P 1'
#
loop_
_entity.id
_entity.type
_entity.pdbx_description
1 polymer ?
#
loop_
_entity_poly.entity_id
_entity_poly.type
_entity_poly.pdbx_seq_one_letter_code
_entity_poly.pdbx_strand_id
1 'polypeptide(L)'
;MTMYPHQLSQIITQAVVRLQTDLNQATPVMAAQVVPWLESLAGSAQPEDYFKHPLAFPALLLPWWVEQSLDEPPDLALQADLAYSTINGYYYIRLIDNLLDGHATIERELLPALNFFHTQFQSAYLPYFPADHPFWPYFTAIWIRSSEAAMEDAALTDIDEATFTRVAAQKVCAAKIPVAAVCYRHNRADLIEPWAEVVELLGGWHQFLNDLFDWHKDLSQQTTTYFLSEAERRRNADELIVSWVARAGFTWGIDQAQEWMDRLKAKAEALDSPDLLAYLTTRESMLLAQQEKLAKGLQSLAKLVKLE
;
A
#
# COMPACT_ATOMS: atom_id res chain seq x y z
N MET A 1 8.52 3.27 19.38
CA MET A 1 8.61 1.86 18.95
C MET A 1 8.91 1.88 17.46
N THR A 2 9.99 1.26 17.02
CA THR A 2 10.31 1.14 15.58
C THR A 2 9.50 -0.03 15.02
N MET A 3 8.64 0.22 14.02
CA MET A 3 7.86 -0.86 13.38
C MET A 3 8.73 -1.80 12.54
N TYR A 4 9.88 -1.32 12.10
CA TYR A 4 10.81 -2.07 11.27
C TYR A 4 11.92 -2.68 12.14
N PRO A 5 12.20 -3.99 11.99
CA PRO A 5 13.41 -4.59 12.54
C PRO A 5 14.66 -3.84 12.07
N HIS A 6 15.70 -3.79 12.91
CA HIS A 6 16.93 -3.07 12.59
C HIS A 6 17.59 -3.57 11.31
N GLN A 7 17.66 -4.89 11.11
CA GLN A 7 18.24 -5.49 9.90
C GLN A 7 17.47 -5.08 8.64
N LEU A 8 16.13 -5.21 8.66
CA LEU A 8 15.30 -4.78 7.53
C LEU A 8 15.46 -3.26 7.28
N SER A 9 15.53 -2.44 8.33
CA SER A 9 15.77 -1.00 8.17
C SER A 9 17.08 -0.70 7.42
N GLN A 10 18.15 -1.44 7.72
CA GLN A 10 19.41 -1.31 7.00
C GLN A 10 19.31 -1.76 5.54
N ILE A 11 18.59 -2.87 5.29
CA ILE A 11 18.33 -3.36 3.93
C ILE A 11 17.59 -2.31 3.10
N ILE A 12 16.56 -1.67 3.67
CA ILE A 12 15.77 -0.64 2.97
C ILE A 12 16.65 0.56 2.62
N THR A 13 17.45 1.07 3.56
CA THR A 13 18.40 2.16 3.29
C THR A 13 19.39 1.77 2.19
N GLN A 14 19.96 0.56 2.24
CA GLN A 14 20.89 0.08 1.22
C GLN A 14 20.23 -0.07 -0.16
N ALA A 15 18.96 -0.49 -0.21
CA ALA A 15 18.21 -0.60 -1.45
C ALA A 15 17.97 0.77 -2.11
N VAL A 16 17.68 1.81 -1.33
CA VAL A 16 17.56 3.19 -1.84
C VAL A 16 18.91 3.70 -2.36
N VAL A 17 19.99 3.49 -1.60
CA VAL A 17 21.35 3.86 -2.03
C VAL A 17 21.72 3.16 -3.33
N ARG A 18 21.42 1.86 -3.45
CA ARG A 18 21.63 1.08 -4.68
C ARG A 18 20.83 1.66 -5.85
N LEU A 19 19.55 1.99 -5.66
CA LEU A 19 18.70 2.58 -6.70
C LEU A 19 19.30 3.90 -7.21
N GLN A 20 19.69 4.80 -6.32
CA GLN A 20 20.30 6.08 -6.71
C GLN A 20 21.65 5.88 -7.40
N THR A 21 22.44 4.91 -6.95
CA THR A 21 23.73 4.57 -7.56
C THR A 21 23.53 4.06 -8.99
N ASP A 22 22.61 3.11 -9.18
CA ASP A 22 22.32 2.50 -10.48
C ASP A 22 21.75 3.54 -11.47
N LEU A 23 20.85 4.42 -11.02
CA LEU A 23 20.34 5.53 -11.82
C LEU A 23 21.46 6.46 -12.30
N ASN A 24 22.35 6.86 -11.39
CA ASN A 24 23.45 7.77 -11.71
C ASN A 24 24.46 7.15 -12.67
N GLN A 25 24.73 5.85 -12.54
CA GLN A 25 25.69 5.15 -13.39
C GLN A 25 25.13 4.84 -14.78
N ALA A 26 23.91 4.29 -14.86
CA ALA A 26 23.32 3.86 -16.11
C ALA A 26 22.66 5.01 -16.89
N THR A 27 22.10 5.99 -16.19
CA THR A 27 21.21 7.02 -16.76
C THR A 27 21.40 8.41 -16.11
N PRO A 28 22.60 9.01 -16.15
CA PRO A 28 22.90 10.24 -15.39
C PRO A 28 21.97 11.43 -15.69
N VAL A 29 21.51 11.58 -16.94
CA VAL A 29 20.55 12.64 -17.32
C VAL A 29 19.17 12.41 -16.70
N MET A 30 18.73 11.15 -16.61
CA MET A 30 17.48 10.78 -15.94
C MET A 30 17.60 10.94 -14.43
N ALA A 31 18.73 10.51 -13.85
CA ALA A 31 18.99 10.60 -12.42
C ALA A 31 18.87 12.03 -11.88
N ALA A 32 19.36 13.02 -12.64
CA ALA A 32 19.28 14.44 -12.27
C ALA A 32 17.84 14.96 -12.07
N GLN A 33 16.84 14.30 -12.66
CA GLN A 33 15.43 14.66 -12.53
C GLN A 33 14.67 13.71 -11.59
N VAL A 34 14.98 12.41 -11.65
CA VAL A 34 14.33 11.38 -10.84
C VAL A 34 14.70 11.53 -9.36
N VAL A 35 15.98 11.73 -9.01
CA VAL A 35 16.40 11.75 -7.60
C VAL A 35 15.67 12.86 -6.79
N PRO A 36 15.59 14.12 -7.26
CA PRO A 36 14.79 15.14 -6.57
C PRO A 36 13.30 14.79 -6.43
N TRP A 37 12.74 14.06 -7.39
CA TRP A 37 11.36 13.56 -7.31
C TRP A 37 11.19 12.50 -6.21
N LEU A 38 12.16 11.58 -6.06
CA LEU A 38 12.12 10.58 -4.97
C LEU A 38 12.20 11.26 -3.60
N GLU A 39 13.07 12.27 -3.46
CA GLU A 39 13.22 13.04 -2.21
C GLU A 39 11.93 13.82 -1.87
N SER A 40 11.27 14.41 -2.88
CA SER A 40 10.03 15.16 -2.65
C SER A 40 8.88 14.27 -2.16
N LEU A 41 8.81 13.02 -2.65
CA LEU A 41 7.80 12.05 -2.22
C LEU A 41 7.96 11.65 -0.74
N ALA A 42 9.19 11.54 -0.25
CA ALA A 42 9.45 11.14 1.13
C ALA A 42 9.11 12.24 2.14
N GLY A 43 9.04 13.50 1.72
CA GLY A 43 8.88 14.64 2.62
C GLY A 43 10.10 14.85 3.54
N SER A 44 11.21 14.17 3.26
CA SER A 44 12.49 14.27 3.97
C SER A 44 13.64 14.17 2.96
N ALA A 45 14.86 14.50 3.39
CA ALA A 45 16.05 14.33 2.55
C ALA A 45 16.49 12.86 2.38
N GLN A 46 15.78 11.91 2.98
CA GLN A 46 16.13 10.48 3.01
C GLN A 46 14.96 9.68 2.40
N PRO A 47 15.02 9.30 1.10
CA PRO A 47 13.89 8.65 0.44
C PRO A 47 13.41 7.35 1.11
N GLU A 48 14.27 6.66 1.85
CA GLU A 48 13.88 5.46 2.62
C GLU A 48 12.84 5.74 3.72
N ASP A 49 12.75 6.98 4.21
CA ASP A 49 11.80 7.34 5.27
C ASP A 49 10.35 7.17 4.81
N TYR A 50 10.10 7.33 3.51
CA TYR A 50 8.81 7.04 2.89
C TYR A 50 8.36 5.60 3.21
N PHE A 51 9.25 4.63 2.94
CA PHE A 51 8.94 3.21 3.09
C PHE A 51 8.89 2.77 4.56
N LYS A 52 9.66 3.44 5.43
CA LYS A 52 9.67 3.14 6.87
C LYS A 52 8.54 3.85 7.63
N HIS A 53 7.74 4.69 6.96
CA HIS A 53 6.73 5.49 7.63
C HIS A 53 5.65 4.60 8.28
N PRO A 54 5.30 4.82 9.56
CA PRO A 54 4.25 4.10 10.29
C PRO A 54 2.89 3.96 9.59
N LEU A 55 2.57 4.93 8.72
CA LEU A 55 1.33 4.97 7.96
C LEU A 55 1.43 4.44 6.53
N ALA A 56 2.63 4.16 6.02
CA ALA A 56 2.77 3.58 4.68
C ALA A 56 2.28 2.13 4.67
N PHE A 57 1.81 1.69 3.50
CA PHE A 57 1.53 0.27 3.27
C PHE A 57 2.82 -0.55 3.46
N PRO A 58 2.81 -1.64 4.25
CA PRO A 58 4.04 -2.31 4.70
C PRO A 58 4.60 -3.28 3.64
N ALA A 59 4.73 -2.84 2.38
CA ALA A 59 5.15 -3.67 1.25
C ALA A 59 6.51 -4.39 1.47
N LEU A 60 7.43 -3.74 2.19
CA LEU A 60 8.77 -4.26 2.48
C LEU A 60 8.82 -5.18 3.70
N LEU A 61 7.78 -5.14 4.56
CA LEU A 61 7.66 -6.03 5.72
C LEU A 61 6.97 -7.35 5.35
N LEU A 62 6.07 -7.33 4.37
CA LEU A 62 5.34 -8.54 3.94
C LEU A 62 6.26 -9.72 3.61
N PRO A 63 7.23 -9.63 2.67
CA PRO A 63 8.15 -10.74 2.40
C PRO A 63 9.03 -11.09 3.60
N TRP A 64 9.38 -10.11 4.44
CA TRP A 64 10.14 -10.34 5.67
C TRP A 64 9.36 -11.20 6.67
N TRP A 65 8.07 -10.90 6.88
CA TRP A 65 7.20 -11.68 7.77
C TRP A 65 6.95 -13.09 7.26
N VAL A 66 6.91 -13.28 5.92
CA VAL A 66 6.87 -14.64 5.36
C VAL A 66 8.10 -15.40 5.81
N GLU A 67 9.32 -14.87 5.60
CA GLU A 67 10.54 -15.57 6.05
C GLU A 67 10.57 -15.81 7.55
N GLN A 68 10.16 -14.84 8.38
CA GLN A 68 10.11 -15.02 9.84
C GLN A 68 9.11 -16.11 10.29
N SER A 69 8.08 -16.38 9.50
CA SER A 69 7.12 -17.46 9.76
C SER A 69 7.64 -18.84 9.34
N LEU A 70 8.78 -18.89 8.67
CA LEU A 70 9.50 -20.12 8.37
C LEU A 70 10.54 -20.27 9.49
N ASP A 71 10.67 -21.44 10.12
CA ASP A 71 11.63 -21.72 11.21
C ASP A 71 13.11 -21.70 10.73
N GLU A 72 13.47 -20.76 9.87
CA GLU A 72 14.75 -20.59 9.20
C GLU A 72 15.24 -19.14 9.39
N PRO A 73 16.56 -18.91 9.49
CA PRO A 73 17.09 -17.56 9.49
C PRO A 73 16.79 -16.87 8.14
N PRO A 74 16.48 -15.57 8.13
CA PRO A 74 16.22 -14.83 6.88
C PRO A 74 17.35 -14.92 5.87
N ASP A 75 17.01 -15.10 4.59
CA ASP A 75 17.95 -15.02 3.47
C ASP A 75 18.19 -13.52 3.18
N LEU A 76 19.17 -12.94 3.89
CA LEU A 76 19.45 -11.51 3.81
C LEU A 76 19.82 -11.03 2.39
N ALA A 77 20.38 -11.92 1.55
CA ALA A 77 20.67 -11.59 0.16
C ALA A 77 19.38 -11.48 -0.66
N LEU A 78 18.47 -12.46 -0.50
CA LEU A 78 17.15 -12.38 -1.11
C LEU A 78 16.40 -11.13 -0.62
N GLN A 79 16.33 -10.89 0.69
CA GLN A 79 15.62 -9.73 1.25
C GLN A 79 16.16 -8.39 0.72
N ALA A 80 17.47 -8.28 0.49
CA ALA A 80 18.07 -7.10 -0.13
C ALA A 80 17.60 -6.89 -1.58
N ASP A 81 17.54 -7.95 -2.39
CA ASP A 81 17.03 -7.88 -3.76
C ASP A 81 15.51 -7.67 -3.82
N LEU A 82 14.74 -8.26 -2.91
CA LEU A 82 13.29 -8.03 -2.80
C LEU A 82 12.98 -6.60 -2.41
N ALA A 83 13.74 -6.01 -1.47
CA ALA A 83 13.55 -4.62 -1.10
C ALA A 83 13.88 -3.68 -2.28
N TYR A 84 15.01 -3.91 -2.95
CA TYR A 84 15.39 -3.17 -4.15
C TYR A 84 14.34 -3.28 -5.26
N SER A 85 13.87 -4.49 -5.54
CA SER A 85 12.80 -4.77 -6.50
C SER A 85 11.54 -3.99 -6.15
N THR A 86 11.03 -4.17 -4.93
CA THR A 86 9.76 -3.59 -4.47
C THR A 86 9.79 -2.07 -4.50
N ILE A 87 10.90 -1.44 -4.14
CA ILE A 87 11.07 0.03 -4.22
C ILE A 87 11.00 0.51 -5.68
N ASN A 88 11.67 -0.18 -6.62
CA ASN A 88 11.57 0.16 -8.03
C ASN A 88 10.15 -0.05 -8.58
N GLY A 89 9.49 -1.15 -8.22
CA GLY A 89 8.10 -1.43 -8.61
C GLY A 89 7.13 -0.39 -8.03
N TYR A 90 7.34 0.05 -6.79
CA TYR A 90 6.57 1.12 -6.18
C TYR A 90 6.73 2.44 -6.94
N TYR A 91 7.95 2.88 -7.25
CA TYR A 91 8.15 4.12 -7.99
C TYR A 91 7.62 4.07 -9.42
N TYR A 92 7.65 2.89 -10.06
CA TYR A 92 6.97 2.68 -11.34
C TYR A 92 5.47 2.97 -11.23
N ILE A 93 4.78 2.34 -10.28
CA ILE A 93 3.34 2.51 -10.06
C ILE A 93 3.04 3.96 -9.66
N ARG A 94 3.77 4.49 -8.68
CA ARG A 94 3.55 5.84 -8.13
C ARG A 94 3.64 6.94 -9.19
N LEU A 95 4.56 6.80 -10.15
CA LEU A 95 4.70 7.76 -11.25
C LEU A 95 3.49 7.75 -12.17
N ILE A 96 2.93 6.57 -12.45
CA ILE A 96 1.70 6.42 -13.25
C ILE A 96 0.50 6.97 -12.47
N ASP A 97 0.36 6.60 -11.19
CA ASP A 97 -0.76 7.04 -10.35
C ASP A 97 -0.79 8.57 -10.21
N ASN A 98 0.35 9.23 -10.00
CA ASN A 98 0.41 10.69 -9.94
C ASN A 98 -0.13 11.37 -11.23
N LEU A 99 0.06 10.75 -12.40
CA LEU A 99 -0.50 11.24 -13.66
C LEU A 99 -2.00 11.01 -13.74
N LEU A 100 -2.47 9.82 -13.36
CA LEU A 100 -3.89 9.46 -13.40
C LEU A 100 -4.72 10.28 -12.42
N ASP A 101 -4.20 10.53 -11.22
CA ASP A 101 -4.88 11.30 -10.17
C ASP A 101 -4.87 12.82 -10.41
N GLY A 102 -4.23 13.29 -11.49
CA GLY A 102 -4.07 14.73 -11.76
C GLY A 102 -3.16 15.45 -10.77
N HIS A 103 -2.37 14.72 -9.98
CA HIS A 103 -1.35 15.24 -9.07
C HIS A 103 -0.02 15.58 -9.78
N ALA A 104 0.01 15.45 -11.11
CA ALA A 104 1.20 15.62 -11.93
C ALA A 104 1.75 17.05 -11.90
N THR A 105 3.02 17.16 -11.50
CA THR A 105 3.82 18.38 -11.63
C THR A 105 4.94 18.19 -12.65
N ILE A 106 5.77 17.17 -12.47
CA ILE A 106 6.93 16.85 -13.32
C ILE A 106 6.89 15.41 -13.86
N GLU A 107 5.89 14.63 -13.46
CA GLU A 107 5.81 13.20 -13.73
C GLU A 107 5.72 12.88 -15.22
N ARG A 108 5.19 13.82 -16.02
CA ARG A 108 5.11 13.66 -17.48
C ARG A 108 6.51 13.62 -18.11
N GLU A 109 7.41 14.48 -17.64
CA GLU A 109 8.81 14.52 -18.07
C GLU A 109 9.59 13.29 -17.60
N LEU A 110 9.15 12.68 -16.48
CA LEU A 110 9.77 11.49 -15.90
C LEU A 110 9.29 10.16 -16.50
N LEU A 111 8.31 10.15 -17.42
CA LEU A 111 7.81 8.92 -18.06
C LEU A 111 8.90 7.98 -18.61
N PRO A 112 10.02 8.46 -19.22
CA PRO A 112 11.10 7.57 -19.64
C PRO A 112 11.73 6.74 -18.50
N ALA A 113 11.64 7.21 -17.26
CA ALA A 113 12.14 6.50 -16.07
C ALA A 113 11.37 5.21 -15.77
N LEU A 114 10.16 5.05 -16.29
CA LEU A 114 9.39 3.80 -16.19
C LEU A 114 10.18 2.60 -16.77
N ASN A 115 10.96 2.80 -17.82
CA ASN A 115 11.81 1.75 -18.39
C ASN A 115 12.86 1.28 -17.38
N PHE A 116 13.49 2.22 -16.66
CA PHE A 116 14.48 1.90 -15.62
C PHE A 116 13.81 1.15 -14.48
N PHE A 117 12.75 1.72 -13.90
CA PHE A 117 12.08 1.14 -12.74
C PHE A 117 11.54 -0.25 -13.01
N HIS A 118 10.88 -0.47 -14.16
CA HIS A 118 10.38 -1.79 -14.53
C HIS A 118 11.50 -2.82 -14.72
N THR A 119 12.60 -2.41 -15.38
CA THR A 119 13.76 -3.29 -15.60
C THR A 119 14.41 -3.69 -14.28
N GLN A 120 14.62 -2.74 -13.37
CA GLN A 120 15.22 -3.02 -12.06
C GLN A 120 14.27 -3.82 -11.15
N PHE A 121 12.96 -3.55 -11.21
CA PHE A 121 11.93 -4.33 -10.53
C PHE A 121 11.99 -5.81 -10.93
N GLN A 122 11.98 -6.12 -12.22
CA GLN A 122 11.94 -7.50 -12.71
C GLN A 122 13.31 -8.21 -12.58
N SER A 123 14.41 -7.52 -12.91
CA SER A 123 15.74 -8.14 -13.00
C SER A 123 16.28 -8.67 -11.67
N ALA A 124 15.84 -8.08 -10.54
CA ALA A 124 16.20 -8.54 -9.21
C ALA A 124 15.79 -10.00 -8.92
N TYR A 125 14.81 -10.54 -9.65
CA TYR A 125 14.35 -11.92 -9.48
C TYR A 125 15.14 -12.94 -10.33
N LEU A 126 15.86 -12.49 -11.36
CA LEU A 126 16.57 -13.39 -12.29
C LEU A 126 17.62 -14.30 -11.63
N PRO A 127 18.38 -13.86 -10.61
CA PRO A 127 19.33 -14.75 -9.93
C PRO A 127 18.68 -15.92 -9.17
N TYR A 128 17.40 -15.79 -8.81
CA TYR A 128 16.69 -16.72 -7.94
C TYR A 128 15.80 -17.70 -8.71
N PHE A 129 15.29 -17.29 -9.87
CA PHE A 129 14.30 -18.07 -10.63
C PHE A 129 14.74 -18.29 -12.08
N PRO A 130 15.03 -19.54 -12.48
CA PRO A 130 15.23 -19.91 -13.88
C PRO A 130 14.06 -19.48 -14.76
N ALA A 131 14.29 -19.36 -16.07
CA ALA A 131 13.27 -18.84 -17.00
C ALA A 131 11.99 -19.69 -17.08
N ASP A 132 12.06 -20.99 -16.78
CA ASP A 132 10.94 -21.93 -16.77
C ASP A 132 10.28 -22.09 -15.38
N HIS A 133 10.75 -21.34 -14.38
CA HIS A 133 10.23 -21.41 -13.01
C HIS A 133 8.79 -20.87 -12.91
N PRO A 134 7.89 -21.50 -12.12
CA PRO A 134 6.48 -21.08 -11.97
C PRO A 134 6.26 -19.68 -11.37
N PHE A 135 7.31 -19.08 -10.81
CA PHE A 135 7.31 -17.68 -10.36
C PHE A 135 6.97 -16.72 -11.50
N TRP A 136 7.49 -16.93 -12.71
CA TRP A 136 7.32 -15.95 -13.81
C TRP A 136 5.87 -15.82 -14.29
N PRO A 137 5.12 -16.91 -14.55
CA PRO A 137 3.69 -16.79 -14.81
C PRO A 137 2.92 -16.07 -13.70
N TYR A 138 3.26 -16.34 -12.43
CA TYR A 138 2.62 -15.66 -11.29
C TYR A 138 2.95 -14.16 -11.28
N PHE A 139 4.23 -13.80 -11.39
CA PHE A 139 4.70 -12.41 -11.49
C PHE A 139 3.93 -11.66 -12.57
N THR A 140 3.89 -12.21 -13.78
CA THR A 140 3.24 -11.58 -14.93
C THR A 140 1.75 -11.40 -14.71
N ALA A 141 1.06 -12.42 -14.19
CA ALA A 141 -0.36 -12.35 -13.91
C ALA A 141 -0.70 -11.27 -12.87
N ILE A 142 0.05 -11.22 -11.76
CA ILE A 142 -0.18 -10.22 -10.71
C ILE A 142 0.15 -8.81 -11.19
N TRP A 143 1.25 -8.62 -11.93
CA TRP A 143 1.65 -7.31 -12.44
C TRP A 143 0.63 -6.74 -13.43
N ILE A 144 0.16 -7.57 -14.38
CA ILE A 144 -0.91 -7.16 -15.31
C ILE A 144 -2.20 -6.86 -14.54
N ARG A 145 -2.55 -7.68 -13.53
CA ARG A 145 -3.76 -7.43 -12.73
C ARG A 145 -3.69 -6.11 -11.99
N SER A 146 -2.53 -5.70 -11.45
CA SER A 146 -2.42 -4.38 -10.79
C SER A 146 -2.69 -3.23 -11.75
N SER A 147 -2.19 -3.32 -12.99
CA SER A 147 -2.46 -2.29 -14.01
C SER A 147 -3.92 -2.26 -14.44
N GLU A 148 -4.53 -3.43 -14.66
CA GLU A 148 -5.96 -3.53 -15.01
C GLU A 148 -6.84 -2.97 -13.89
N ALA A 149 -6.53 -3.31 -12.62
CA ALA A 149 -7.26 -2.81 -11.47
C ALA A 149 -7.18 -1.28 -11.34
N ALA A 150 -6.01 -0.69 -11.60
CA ALA A 150 -5.85 0.77 -11.59
C ALA A 150 -6.69 1.45 -12.69
N MET A 151 -6.76 0.85 -13.89
CA MET A 151 -7.61 1.36 -14.98
C MET A 151 -9.10 1.21 -14.69
N GLU A 152 -9.51 0.04 -14.18
CA GLU A 152 -10.89 -0.20 -13.75
C GLU A 152 -11.32 0.81 -12.69
N ASP A 153 -10.48 1.03 -11.67
CA ASP A 153 -10.76 1.94 -10.56
C ASP A 153 -11.00 3.38 -11.02
N ALA A 154 -10.13 3.90 -11.90
CA ALA A 154 -10.24 5.24 -12.45
C ALA A 154 -11.53 5.48 -13.26
N ALA A 155 -12.21 4.41 -13.69
CA ALA A 155 -13.47 4.49 -14.43
C ALA A 155 -14.72 4.36 -13.53
N LEU A 156 -14.55 4.07 -12.23
CA LEU A 156 -15.67 3.88 -11.31
C LEU A 156 -16.32 5.22 -10.92
N THR A 157 -17.65 5.21 -10.88
CA THR A 157 -18.48 6.37 -10.46
C THR A 157 -19.38 6.05 -9.27
N ASP A 158 -19.47 4.77 -8.90
CA ASP A 158 -20.15 4.27 -7.71
C ASP A 158 -19.43 3.00 -7.27
N ILE A 159 -19.08 2.92 -5.98
CA ILE A 159 -18.29 1.81 -5.43
C ILE A 159 -19.08 1.17 -4.28
N ASP A 160 -19.48 -0.09 -4.45
CA ASP A 160 -19.97 -0.92 -3.36
C ASP A 160 -18.82 -1.77 -2.76
N GLU A 161 -19.09 -2.49 -1.67
CA GLU A 161 -18.08 -3.30 -0.99
C GLU A 161 -17.48 -4.39 -1.91
N ALA A 162 -18.31 -5.01 -2.75
CA ALA A 162 -17.88 -6.04 -3.68
C ALA A 162 -16.93 -5.48 -4.74
N THR A 163 -17.25 -4.31 -5.29
CA THR A 163 -16.42 -3.60 -6.26
C THR A 163 -15.15 -3.09 -5.62
N PHE A 164 -15.23 -2.52 -4.41
CA PHE A 164 -14.08 -2.09 -3.63
C PHE A 164 -13.08 -3.23 -3.45
N THR A 165 -13.54 -4.39 -2.99
CA THR A 165 -12.69 -5.57 -2.76
C THR A 165 -12.06 -6.10 -4.06
N ARG A 166 -12.82 -6.08 -5.16
CA ARG A 166 -12.37 -6.62 -6.46
C ARG A 166 -11.41 -5.69 -7.21
N VAL A 167 -11.50 -4.38 -6.99
CA VAL A 167 -10.84 -3.36 -7.82
C VAL A 167 -9.98 -2.43 -6.96
N ALA A 168 -10.59 -1.56 -6.15
CA ALA A 168 -9.87 -0.53 -5.40
C ALA A 168 -8.81 -1.12 -4.45
N ALA A 169 -9.16 -2.19 -3.74
CA ALA A 169 -8.25 -2.91 -2.84
C ALA A 169 -7.11 -3.62 -3.58
N GLN A 170 -7.25 -3.88 -4.88
CA GLN A 170 -6.24 -4.57 -5.70
C GLN A 170 -5.15 -3.63 -6.23
N LYS A 171 -5.22 -2.31 -5.99
CA LYS A 171 -4.12 -1.39 -6.37
C LYS A 171 -2.78 -1.76 -5.75
N VAL A 172 -2.80 -2.37 -4.56
CA VAL A 172 -1.58 -2.85 -3.87
C VAL A 172 -1.25 -4.31 -4.17
N CYS A 173 -1.97 -4.98 -5.07
CA CYS A 173 -1.84 -6.42 -5.29
C CYS A 173 -0.45 -6.83 -5.79
N ALA A 174 0.32 -5.91 -6.38
CA ALA A 174 1.72 -6.11 -6.76
C ALA A 174 2.62 -6.51 -5.57
N ALA A 175 2.24 -6.17 -4.33
CA ALA A 175 2.95 -6.61 -3.13
C ALA A 175 2.90 -8.14 -2.89
N LYS A 176 2.03 -8.87 -3.61
CA LYS A 176 2.02 -10.35 -3.62
C LYS A 176 3.25 -10.93 -4.31
N ILE A 177 3.89 -10.20 -5.22
CA ILE A 177 5.05 -10.67 -5.99
C ILE A 177 6.25 -11.00 -5.09
N PRO A 178 6.76 -10.10 -4.23
CA PRO A 178 7.87 -10.43 -3.34
C PRO A 178 7.49 -11.49 -2.29
N VAL A 179 6.23 -11.54 -1.85
CA VAL A 179 5.70 -12.61 -0.99
C VAL A 179 5.81 -13.99 -1.66
N ALA A 180 5.38 -14.09 -2.92
CA ALA A 180 5.47 -15.32 -3.69
C ALA A 180 6.93 -15.71 -3.95
N ALA A 181 7.82 -14.74 -4.17
CA ALA A 181 9.24 -15.01 -4.34
C ALA A 181 9.84 -15.70 -3.11
N VAL A 182 9.54 -15.23 -1.89
CA VAL A 182 9.95 -15.91 -0.64
C VAL A 182 9.38 -17.34 -0.59
N CYS A 183 8.07 -17.48 -0.81
CA CYS A 183 7.42 -18.79 -0.76
C CYS A 183 8.07 -19.79 -1.72
N TYR A 184 8.35 -19.37 -2.97
CA TYR A 184 9.04 -20.22 -3.93
C TYR A 184 10.48 -20.51 -3.54
N ARG A 185 11.24 -19.52 -3.04
CA ARG A 185 12.63 -19.68 -2.62
C ARG A 185 12.78 -20.78 -1.56
N HIS A 186 11.85 -20.84 -0.63
CA HIS A 186 11.85 -21.81 0.49
C HIS A 186 11.02 -23.07 0.19
N ASN A 187 10.60 -23.29 -1.06
CA ASN A 187 9.77 -24.44 -1.46
C ASN A 187 8.44 -24.56 -0.68
N ARG A 188 7.86 -23.42 -0.31
CA ARG A 188 6.59 -23.27 0.42
C ARG A 188 5.52 -22.61 -0.44
N ALA A 189 5.34 -23.10 -1.67
CA ALA A 189 4.32 -22.58 -2.57
C ALA A 189 2.89 -22.70 -2.00
N ASP A 190 2.67 -23.60 -1.04
CA ASP A 190 1.43 -23.74 -0.26
C ASP A 190 1.07 -22.47 0.54
N LEU A 191 2.05 -21.63 0.85
CA LEU A 191 1.85 -20.40 1.61
C LEU A 191 1.51 -19.18 0.75
N ILE A 192 1.60 -19.28 -0.59
CA ILE A 192 1.37 -18.15 -1.50
C ILE A 192 -0.05 -17.60 -1.34
N GLU A 193 -1.08 -18.47 -1.44
CA GLU A 193 -2.48 -18.04 -1.36
C GLU A 193 -2.85 -17.51 0.05
N PRO A 194 -2.53 -18.21 1.16
CA PRO A 194 -2.76 -17.68 2.49
C PRO A 194 -2.16 -16.29 2.74
N TRP A 195 -0.93 -16.04 2.28
CA TRP A 195 -0.32 -14.71 2.39
C TRP A 195 -0.91 -13.72 1.39
N ALA A 196 -1.27 -14.14 0.18
CA ALA A 196 -1.95 -13.28 -0.79
C ALA A 196 -3.26 -12.72 -0.23
N GLU A 197 -4.05 -13.54 0.47
CA GLU A 197 -5.27 -13.10 1.15
C GLU A 197 -5.00 -12.05 2.24
N VAL A 198 -3.86 -12.15 2.94
CA VAL A 198 -3.43 -11.12 3.89
C VAL A 198 -3.07 -9.82 3.17
N VAL A 199 -2.30 -9.90 2.08
CA VAL A 199 -1.92 -8.72 1.28
C VAL A 199 -3.17 -7.99 0.78
N GLU A 200 -4.14 -8.72 0.26
CA GLU A 200 -5.38 -8.15 -0.28
C GLU A 200 -6.24 -7.52 0.81
N LEU A 201 -6.45 -8.21 1.93
CA LEU A 201 -7.24 -7.67 3.04
C LEU A 201 -6.56 -6.47 3.69
N LEU A 202 -5.23 -6.50 3.85
CA LEU A 202 -4.47 -5.40 4.41
C LEU A 202 -4.46 -4.20 3.45
N GLY A 203 -4.41 -4.47 2.15
CA GLY A 203 -4.54 -3.47 1.11
C GLY A 203 -5.88 -2.77 1.13
N GLY A 204 -6.97 -3.54 1.17
CA GLY A 204 -8.32 -3.01 1.33
C GLY A 204 -8.48 -2.19 2.60
N TRP A 205 -8.00 -2.70 3.74
CA TRP A 205 -8.03 -1.96 5.00
C TRP A 205 -7.23 -0.65 4.94
N HIS A 206 -6.04 -0.68 4.35
CA HIS A 206 -5.22 0.51 4.19
C HIS A 206 -5.88 1.56 3.28
N GLN A 207 -6.40 1.14 2.12
CA GLN A 207 -7.11 2.04 1.20
C GLN A 207 -8.36 2.62 1.83
N PHE A 208 -9.16 1.81 2.53
CA PHE A 208 -10.37 2.29 3.20
C PHE A 208 -10.07 3.29 4.30
N LEU A 209 -8.97 3.12 5.04
CA LEU A 209 -8.54 4.15 5.99
C LEU A 209 -8.16 5.47 5.31
N ASN A 210 -7.50 5.42 4.15
CA ASN A 210 -7.23 6.63 3.37
C ASN A 210 -8.54 7.29 2.96
N ASP A 211 -9.48 6.55 2.36
CA ASP A 211 -10.81 7.06 1.99
C ASP A 211 -11.56 7.67 3.19
N LEU A 212 -11.49 7.03 4.36
CA LEU A 212 -12.16 7.46 5.59
C LEU A 212 -11.54 8.74 6.16
N PHE A 213 -10.21 8.87 6.17
CA PHE A 213 -9.54 10.02 6.79
C PHE A 213 -9.38 11.21 5.83
N ASP A 214 -9.32 10.95 4.52
CA ASP A 214 -9.23 11.97 3.48
C ASP A 214 -10.59 12.34 2.87
N TRP A 215 -11.70 11.78 3.37
CA TRP A 215 -13.06 11.99 2.86
C TRP A 215 -13.41 13.44 2.51
N HIS A 216 -12.97 14.41 3.31
CA HIS A 216 -13.26 15.83 3.08
C HIS A 216 -12.49 16.36 1.86
N LYS A 217 -11.22 15.96 1.70
CA LYS A 217 -10.40 16.26 0.53
C LYS A 217 -11.00 15.58 -0.71
N ASP A 218 -11.31 14.30 -0.62
CA ASP A 218 -11.90 13.53 -1.73
C ASP A 218 -13.23 14.12 -2.19
N LEU A 219 -14.09 14.50 -1.24
CA LEU A 219 -15.35 15.19 -1.54
C LEU A 219 -15.12 16.52 -2.26
N SER A 220 -14.12 17.30 -1.84
CA SER A 220 -13.81 18.59 -2.50
C SER A 220 -13.21 18.43 -3.90
N GLN A 221 -12.54 17.31 -4.15
CA GLN A 221 -11.94 16.97 -5.44
C GLN A 221 -12.87 16.18 -6.35
N GLN A 222 -14.07 15.82 -5.87
CA GLN A 222 -15.02 14.94 -6.57
C GLN A 222 -14.42 13.55 -6.87
N THR A 223 -13.52 13.08 -6.00
CA THR A 223 -12.95 11.74 -6.07
C THR A 223 -13.98 10.73 -5.61
N THR A 224 -14.28 9.73 -6.44
CA THR A 224 -15.17 8.62 -6.07
C THR A 224 -14.41 7.66 -5.17
N THR A 225 -14.87 7.50 -3.92
CA THR A 225 -14.31 6.53 -2.97
C THR A 225 -15.40 5.62 -2.43
N TYR A 226 -15.02 4.48 -1.84
CA TYR A 226 -15.99 3.58 -1.23
C TYR A 226 -16.72 4.26 -0.07
N PHE A 227 -15.99 4.99 0.78
CA PHE A 227 -16.58 5.71 1.91
C PHE A 227 -17.62 6.76 1.46
N LEU A 228 -17.33 7.54 0.42
CA LEU A 228 -18.26 8.55 -0.10
C LEU A 228 -19.44 7.93 -0.86
N SER A 229 -19.23 6.80 -1.54
CA SER A 229 -20.32 6.05 -2.16
C SER A 229 -21.31 5.55 -1.09
N GLU A 230 -20.81 5.02 0.02
CA GLU A 230 -21.66 4.62 1.16
C GLU A 230 -22.31 5.81 1.86
N ALA A 231 -21.65 6.97 1.91
CA ALA A 231 -22.26 8.19 2.42
C ALA A 231 -23.50 8.59 1.60
N GLU A 232 -23.42 8.52 0.28
CA GLU A 232 -24.56 8.78 -0.62
C GLU A 232 -25.69 7.77 -0.42
N ARG A 233 -25.38 6.48 -0.21
CA ARG A 233 -26.40 5.46 0.04
C ARG A 233 -27.08 5.58 1.41
N ARG A 234 -26.35 6.08 2.43
CA ARG A 234 -26.77 6.03 3.84
C ARG A 234 -27.25 7.36 4.41
N ARG A 235 -26.99 8.48 3.74
CA ARG A 235 -27.54 9.79 4.14
C ARG A 235 -29.05 9.83 3.95
N ASN A 236 -29.72 10.67 4.73
CA ASN A 236 -31.13 10.97 4.46
C ASN A 236 -31.25 11.79 3.16
N ALA A 237 -32.40 11.76 2.49
CA ALA A 237 -32.60 12.41 1.18
C ALA A 237 -32.19 13.90 1.15
N ASP A 238 -32.51 14.63 2.21
CA ASP A 238 -32.23 16.07 2.33
C ASP A 238 -30.95 16.38 3.15
N GLU A 239 -30.19 15.36 3.56
CA GLU A 239 -28.99 15.51 4.37
C GLU A 239 -27.75 15.63 3.48
N LEU A 240 -26.86 16.59 3.75
CA LEU A 240 -25.56 16.69 3.08
C LEU A 240 -24.62 15.56 3.54
N ILE A 241 -23.68 15.13 2.68
CA ILE A 241 -22.66 14.13 3.06
C ILE A 241 -21.93 14.51 4.36
N VAL A 242 -21.49 15.77 4.49
CA VAL A 242 -20.80 16.25 5.70
C VAL A 242 -21.64 16.06 6.96
N SER A 243 -22.95 16.26 6.87
CA SER A 243 -23.89 16.07 7.97
C SER A 243 -24.00 14.59 8.35
N TRP A 244 -24.07 13.71 7.36
CA TRP A 244 -24.06 12.25 7.59
C TRP A 244 -22.75 11.79 8.23
N VAL A 245 -21.59 12.24 7.71
CA VAL A 245 -20.27 11.88 8.26
C VAL A 245 -20.16 12.28 9.72
N ALA A 246 -20.58 13.50 10.06
CA ALA A 246 -20.56 14.01 11.44
C ALA A 246 -21.54 13.28 12.37
N ARG A 247 -22.69 12.85 11.85
CA ARG A 247 -23.75 12.18 12.62
C ARG A 247 -23.46 10.70 12.87
N ALA A 248 -23.01 9.98 11.85
CA ALA A 248 -22.92 8.52 11.88
C ALA A 248 -21.78 7.95 11.01
N GLY A 249 -21.44 8.61 9.89
CA GLY A 249 -20.53 8.04 8.90
C GLY A 249 -19.12 7.76 9.43
N PHE A 250 -18.55 8.67 10.23
CA PHE A 250 -17.23 8.42 10.79
C PHE A 250 -17.21 7.24 11.77
N THR A 251 -18.22 7.11 12.64
CA THR A 251 -18.35 5.96 13.54
C THR A 251 -18.50 4.67 12.74
N TRP A 252 -19.39 4.66 11.73
CA TRP A 252 -19.54 3.51 10.84
C TRP A 252 -18.23 3.13 10.16
N GLY A 253 -17.47 4.11 9.65
CA GLY A 253 -16.18 3.85 9.02
C GLY A 253 -15.17 3.22 9.97
N ILE A 254 -15.09 3.69 11.22
CA ILE A 254 -14.24 3.07 12.23
C ILE A 254 -14.68 1.64 12.55
N ASP A 255 -15.98 1.40 12.70
CA ASP A 255 -16.53 0.06 12.99
C ASP A 255 -16.18 -0.93 11.85
N GLN A 256 -16.31 -0.52 10.59
CA GLN A 256 -15.90 -1.34 9.43
C GLN A 256 -14.39 -1.62 9.44
N ALA A 257 -13.56 -0.60 9.71
CA ALA A 257 -12.11 -0.76 9.76
C ALA A 257 -11.68 -1.71 10.90
N GLN A 258 -12.41 -1.73 12.01
CA GLN A 258 -12.18 -2.64 13.14
C GLN A 258 -12.55 -4.08 12.78
N GLU A 259 -13.69 -4.31 12.12
CA GLU A 259 -14.08 -5.64 11.66
C GLU A 259 -13.01 -6.26 10.73
N TRP A 260 -12.49 -5.47 9.80
CA TRP A 260 -11.42 -5.91 8.90
C TRP A 260 -10.09 -6.13 9.63
N MET A 261 -9.78 -5.32 10.65
CA MET A 261 -8.61 -5.54 11.52
C MET A 261 -8.70 -6.86 12.28
N ASP A 262 -9.88 -7.21 12.80
CA ASP A 262 -10.09 -8.49 13.50
C ASP A 262 -9.87 -9.67 12.55
N ARG A 263 -10.37 -9.56 11.32
CA ARG A 263 -10.12 -10.56 10.26
C ARG A 263 -8.63 -10.66 9.90
N LEU A 264 -7.91 -9.53 9.84
CA LEU A 264 -6.45 -9.51 9.60
C LEU A 264 -5.69 -10.22 10.72
N LYS A 265 -6.03 -9.94 11.97
CA LYS A 265 -5.40 -10.58 13.13
C LYS A 265 -5.64 -12.09 13.15
N ALA A 266 -6.87 -12.53 12.86
CA ALA A 266 -7.18 -13.95 12.75
C ALA A 266 -6.36 -14.65 11.64
N LYS A 267 -6.14 -13.98 10.50
CA LYS A 267 -5.24 -14.48 9.45
C LYS A 267 -3.78 -14.52 9.89
N ALA A 268 -3.30 -13.51 10.60
CA ALA A 268 -1.93 -13.47 11.13
C ALA A 268 -1.68 -14.62 12.12
N GLU A 269 -2.66 -14.92 12.97
CA GLU A 269 -2.62 -16.08 13.88
C GLU A 269 -2.62 -17.41 13.11
N ALA A 270 -3.46 -17.55 12.09
CA ALA A 270 -3.51 -18.76 11.26
C ALA A 270 -2.21 -19.02 10.46
N LEU A 271 -1.46 -17.96 10.17
CA LEU A 271 -0.14 -18.01 9.53
C LEU A 271 1.02 -18.17 10.51
N ASP A 272 0.75 -18.25 11.82
CA ASP A 272 1.75 -18.26 12.88
C ASP A 272 2.78 -17.12 12.74
N SER A 273 2.31 -15.92 12.43
CA SER A 273 3.15 -14.74 12.24
C SER A 273 3.00 -13.73 13.40
N PRO A 274 3.76 -13.90 14.50
CA PRO A 274 3.68 -13.02 15.66
C PRO A 274 4.08 -11.58 15.33
N ASP A 275 5.01 -11.38 14.40
CA ASP A 275 5.46 -10.04 13.97
C ASP A 275 4.37 -9.28 13.20
N LEU A 276 3.64 -9.97 12.31
CA LEU A 276 2.48 -9.40 11.63
C LEU A 276 1.39 -9.05 12.65
N LEU A 277 1.10 -9.93 13.61
CA LEU A 277 0.12 -9.67 14.66
C LEU A 277 0.51 -8.46 15.53
N ALA A 278 1.78 -8.32 15.88
CA ALA A 278 2.31 -7.17 16.62
C ALA A 278 2.18 -5.86 15.81
N TYR A 279 2.46 -5.91 14.51
CA TYR A 279 2.25 -4.78 13.60
C TYR A 279 0.78 -4.36 13.54
N LEU A 280 -0.13 -5.33 13.32
CA LEU A 280 -1.58 -5.09 13.27
C LEU A 280 -2.12 -4.49 14.57
N THR A 281 -1.68 -5.01 15.71
CA THR A 281 -2.04 -4.47 17.04
C THR A 281 -1.57 -3.03 17.23
N THR A 282 -0.37 -2.72 16.74
CA THR A 282 0.16 -1.35 16.75
C THR A 282 -0.67 -0.43 15.86
N ARG A 283 -1.03 -0.88 14.65
CA ARG A 283 -1.86 -0.15 13.68
C ARG A 283 -3.26 0.13 14.21
N GLU A 284 -3.88 -0.84 14.87
CA GLU A 284 -5.16 -0.67 15.55
C GLU A 284 -5.06 0.36 16.67
N SER A 285 -4.03 0.28 17.52
CA SER A 285 -3.81 1.26 18.59
C SER A 285 -3.68 2.69 18.03
N MET A 286 -3.02 2.84 16.87
CA MET A 286 -2.93 4.13 16.17
C MET A 286 -4.28 4.61 15.64
N LEU A 287 -5.08 3.71 15.05
CA LEU A 287 -6.43 4.01 14.58
C LEU A 287 -7.31 4.53 15.73
N LEU A 288 -7.32 3.84 16.87
CA LEU A 288 -8.10 4.23 18.05
C LEU A 288 -7.63 5.58 18.61
N ALA A 289 -6.32 5.82 18.67
CA ALA A 289 -5.79 7.12 19.09
C ALA A 289 -6.16 8.26 18.13
N GLN A 290 -6.24 7.99 16.82
CA GLN A 290 -6.67 8.95 15.81
C GLN A 290 -8.18 9.22 15.89
N GLN A 291 -9.00 8.19 16.11
CA GLN A 291 -10.43 8.31 16.37
C GLN A 291 -10.70 9.22 17.57
N GLU A 292 -10.00 9.03 18.70
CA GLU A 292 -10.20 9.86 19.90
C GLU A 292 -9.94 11.35 19.64
N LYS A 293 -8.88 11.65 18.87
CA LYS A 293 -8.54 13.02 18.48
C LYS A 293 -9.64 13.65 17.62
N LEU A 294 -10.15 12.90 16.64
CA LEU A 294 -11.14 13.40 15.68
C LEU A 294 -12.56 13.46 16.23
N ALA A 295 -12.92 12.57 17.16
CA ALA A 295 -14.24 12.54 17.80
C ALA A 295 -14.60 13.89 18.44
N LYS A 296 -13.64 14.60 19.04
CA LYS A 296 -13.85 15.93 19.63
C LYS A 296 -14.20 16.98 18.57
N GLY A 297 -13.56 16.93 17.41
CA GLY A 297 -13.83 17.82 16.28
C GLY A 297 -15.19 17.54 15.65
N LEU A 298 -15.50 16.27 15.40
CA LEU A 298 -16.76 15.84 14.78
C LEU A 298 -17.97 16.10 15.68
N GLN A 299 -17.85 15.93 17.01
CA GLN A 299 -18.90 16.30 17.95
C GLN A 299 -19.22 17.80 17.93
N SER A 300 -18.21 18.65 17.69
CA SER A 300 -18.39 20.09 17.58
C SER A 300 -19.10 20.45 16.28
N LEU A 301 -18.70 19.82 15.16
CA LEU A 301 -19.37 19.94 13.86
C LEU A 301 -20.83 19.46 13.91
N ALA A 302 -21.09 18.30 14.49
CA ALA A 302 -22.45 17.75 14.61
C ALA A 302 -23.40 18.64 15.44
N LYS A 303 -22.87 19.41 16.40
CA LYS A 303 -23.66 20.40 17.15
C LYS A 303 -24.00 21.63 16.32
N LEU A 304 -23.07 22.09 15.48
CA LEU A 304 -23.28 23.24 14.58
C LEU A 304 -24.29 22.90 13.48
N VAL A 305 -24.18 21.70 12.88
CA VAL A 305 -25.09 21.23 11.83
C VAL A 305 -26.53 21.02 12.34
N LYS A 306 -26.73 20.82 13.66
CA LYS A 306 -28.07 20.73 14.28
C LYS A 306 -28.70 22.09 14.63
N LEU A 307 -27.94 23.18 14.49
CA LEU A 307 -28.40 24.55 14.79
C LEU A 307 -28.83 25.32 13.54
N GLU A 308 -28.60 24.77 12.34
CA GLU A 308 -29.15 25.21 11.05
C GLU A 308 -30.40 24.40 10.68
#